data_AF-A0A843SU11-F1
#
_entry.id   AF-A0A843SU11-F1
#
_cell.length_a   1.000
_cell.length_b   1.000
_cell.length_c   1.000
_cell.angle_alpha   90.00
_cell.angle_beta   90.00
_cell.angle_gamma   90.00
#
_symmetry.space_group_name_H-M   'P 1'
#
loop_
_entity.id
_entity.type
_entity.pdbx_description
1 polymer ?
#
loop_
_entity_poly.entity_id
_entity_poly.type
_entity_poly.pdbx_seq_one_letter_code
_entity_poly.pdbx_strand_id
1 'polypeptide(L)'
;MTANKKVTSPQVASKASDILRDKNSSATAKSLAASALSQVQRSHQTGKDMEAQASAVLKSDKYSAESKAIAASLVSQSNKAR
;
A
#
# COMPACT_ATOMS: atom_id res chain seq x y z
N MET A 1 2.09 23.18 8.72
CA MET A 1 2.43 21.87 8.13
C MET A 1 1.40 21.54 7.06
N THR A 2 1.78 21.54 5.79
CA THR A 2 0.88 21.15 4.69
C THR A 2 0.66 19.64 4.78
N ALA A 3 -0.48 19.21 5.31
CA ALA A 3 -0.86 17.81 5.30
C ALA A 3 -0.83 17.30 3.86
N ASN A 4 -0.07 16.25 3.60
CA ASN A 4 -0.06 15.58 2.32
C ASN A 4 -1.48 15.06 2.04
N LYS A 5 -2.24 15.72 1.17
CA LYS A 5 -3.61 15.34 0.80
C LYS A 5 -3.66 14.11 -0.12
N LYS A 6 -2.52 13.52 -0.48
CA LYS A 6 -2.45 12.23 -1.18
C LYS A 6 -2.67 11.09 -0.18
N VAL A 7 -3.86 11.06 0.39
CA VAL A 7 -4.33 9.92 1.18
C VAL A 7 -4.75 8.80 0.22
N THR A 8 -4.48 7.57 0.62
CA THR A 8 -5.00 6.37 -0.03
C THR A 8 -6.52 6.49 -0.11
N SER A 9 -7.08 6.37 -1.32
CA SER A 9 -8.53 6.53 -1.53
C SER A 9 -9.31 5.55 -0.65
N PRO A 10 -10.54 5.88 -0.21
CA PRO A 10 -11.36 4.99 0.61
C PRO A 10 -11.50 3.57 0.02
N GLN A 11 -11.61 3.46 -1.30
CA GLN A 11 -11.60 2.16 -2.00
C GLN A 11 -10.31 1.36 -1.81
N VAL A 12 -9.15 2.01 -1.81
CA VAL A 12 -7.85 1.36 -1.59
C VAL A 12 -7.71 0.93 -0.13
N ALA A 13 -8.23 1.74 0.81
CA ALA A 13 -8.29 1.39 2.22
C ALA A 13 -9.23 0.20 2.50
N SER A 14 -10.39 0.14 1.84
CA SER A 14 -11.28 -1.02 1.91
C SER A 14 -10.61 -2.27 1.38
N LYS A 15 -10.00 -2.22 0.18
CA LYS A 15 -9.26 -3.36 -0.38
C LYS A 15 -8.08 -3.79 0.51
N ALA A 16 -7.38 -2.84 1.13
CA ALA A 16 -6.31 -3.15 2.08
C ALA A 16 -6.85 -3.86 3.33
N SER A 17 -8.02 -3.43 3.81
CA SER A 17 -8.73 -4.11 4.90
C SER A 17 -9.11 -5.54 4.52
N ASP A 18 -9.55 -5.78 3.29
CA ASP A 18 -9.91 -7.11 2.80
C ASP A 18 -8.68 -8.04 2.73
N ILE A 19 -7.53 -7.54 2.28
CA ILE A 19 -6.26 -8.29 2.27
C ILE A 19 -5.79 -8.64 3.69
N LEU A 20 -5.97 -7.72 4.65
CA LEU A 20 -5.67 -7.99 6.05
C LEU A 20 -6.56 -9.09 6.64
N ARG A 21 -7.82 -9.13 6.21
CA ARG A 21 -8.81 -10.13 6.64
C ARG A 21 -8.66 -11.46 5.89
N ASP A 22 -8.05 -11.45 4.72
CA ASP A 22 -7.81 -12.66 3.93
C ASP A 22 -6.73 -13.55 4.56
N LYS A 23 -7.12 -14.78 4.91
CA LYS A 23 -6.21 -15.79 5.46
C LYS A 23 -5.19 -16.29 4.42
N ASN A 24 -5.54 -16.22 3.13
CA ASN A 24 -4.67 -16.63 2.02
C ASN A 24 -3.67 -15.54 1.63
N SER A 25 -3.86 -14.30 2.10
CA SER A 25 -2.90 -13.24 1.86
C SER A 25 -1.57 -13.51 2.56
N SER A 26 -0.48 -13.34 1.82
CA SER A 26 0.88 -13.43 2.35
C SER A 26 1.13 -12.37 3.44
N ALA A 27 2.10 -12.65 4.30
CA ALA A 27 2.56 -11.69 5.31
C ALA A 27 3.01 -10.36 4.68
N THR A 28 3.65 -10.41 3.51
CA THR A 28 4.10 -9.22 2.78
C THR A 28 2.94 -8.36 2.30
N ALA A 29 1.89 -8.97 1.73
CA ALA A 29 0.69 -8.24 1.29
C ALA A 29 -0.05 -7.63 2.48
N LYS A 30 -0.12 -8.33 3.61
CA LYS A 30 -0.69 -7.80 4.86
C LYS A 30 0.10 -6.60 5.38
N SER A 31 1.43 -6.66 5.40
CA SER A 31 2.28 -5.52 5.80
C SER A 31 2.11 -4.32 4.87
N LEU A 32 1.98 -4.55 3.56
CA LEU A 32 1.71 -3.50 2.58
C LEU A 32 0.33 -2.88 2.77
N ALA A 33 -0.70 -3.71 2.96
CA ALA A 33 -2.06 -3.26 3.22
C ALA A 33 -2.14 -2.46 4.52
N ALA A 34 -1.50 -2.92 5.60
CA ALA A 34 -1.39 -2.19 6.86
C ALA A 34 -0.69 -0.84 6.68
N SER A 35 0.36 -0.79 5.85
CA SER A 35 1.09 0.45 5.56
C SER A 35 0.27 1.41 4.71
N ALA A 36 -0.45 0.91 3.71
CA ALA A 36 -1.40 1.72 2.93
C ALA A 36 -2.52 2.30 3.82
N LEU A 37 -2.99 1.55 4.82
CA LEU A 37 -3.99 1.98 5.80
C LEU A 37 -3.42 3.02 6.77
N SER A 38 -2.20 2.82 7.28
CA SER A 38 -1.56 3.79 8.18
C SER A 38 -1.27 5.11 7.47
N GLN A 39 -1.09 5.09 6.16
CA GLN A 39 -0.97 6.30 5.34
C GLN A 39 -2.27 7.07 5.11
N VAL A 40 -3.44 6.41 5.24
CA VAL A 40 -4.74 7.13 5.24
C VAL A 40 -4.79 8.09 6.42
N GLN A 41 -4.21 7.69 7.56
CA GLN A 41 -4.07 8.52 8.74
C GLN A 41 -2.80 9.38 8.62
N ARG A 42 -2.91 10.41 7.75
CA ARG A 42 -2.08 11.62 7.62
C ARG A 42 -0.83 11.65 8.54
N SER A 43 0.34 11.37 7.96
CA SER A 43 1.68 11.96 8.22
C SER A 43 2.83 11.03 7.86
N HIS A 44 2.57 9.73 7.63
CA HIS A 44 3.63 8.76 7.34
C HIS A 44 3.93 8.67 5.84
N GLN A 45 5.17 8.97 5.45
CA GLN A 45 5.66 8.80 4.09
C GLN A 45 6.05 7.34 3.86
N THR A 46 5.74 6.79 2.67
CA THR A 46 6.16 5.44 2.29
C THR A 46 7.68 5.42 2.30
N GLY A 47 8.29 4.65 3.19
CA GLY A 47 9.73 4.45 3.21
C GLY A 47 10.20 3.63 2.00
N LYS A 48 11.48 3.74 1.63
CA LYS A 48 12.09 2.96 0.54
C LYS A 48 11.87 1.46 0.70
N ASP A 49 11.88 0.96 1.94
CA ASP A 49 11.65 -0.46 2.23
C ASP A 49 10.23 -0.90 1.85
N MET A 50 9.23 -0.05 2.12
CA MET A 50 7.84 -0.33 1.76
C MET A 50 7.63 -0.24 0.24
N GLU A 51 8.37 0.64 -0.43
CA GLU A 51 8.38 0.77 -1.88
C GLU A 51 8.98 -0.47 -2.56
N ALA A 52 10.06 -1.03 -1.99
CA ALA A 52 10.64 -2.29 -2.44
C ALA A 52 9.69 -3.47 -2.24
N GLN A 53 8.99 -3.53 -1.10
CA GLN A 53 7.96 -4.53 -0.85
C GLN A 53 6.78 -4.40 -1.84
N ALA A 54 6.31 -3.18 -2.08
CA ALA A 54 5.22 -2.91 -3.02
C ALA A 54 5.62 -3.33 -4.45
N SER A 55 6.86 -3.03 -4.83
CA SER A 55 7.43 -3.45 -6.12
C SER A 55 7.52 -4.98 -6.25
N ALA A 56 7.88 -5.68 -5.17
CA ALA A 56 7.89 -7.14 -5.13
C ALA A 56 6.48 -7.74 -5.28
N VAL A 57 5.47 -7.11 -4.68
CA VAL A 57 4.05 -7.50 -4.83
C VAL A 57 3.57 -7.29 -6.26
N LEU A 58 3.93 -6.17 -6.89
CA LEU A 58 3.60 -5.91 -8.30
C LEU A 58 4.22 -6.93 -9.25
N LYS A 59 5.47 -7.34 -8.98
CA LYS A 59 6.20 -8.31 -9.80
C LYS A 59 5.76 -9.77 -9.61
N SER A 60 4.96 -10.07 -8.60
CA SER A 60 4.59 -11.45 -8.29
C SER A 60 3.12 -11.72 -8.63
N ASP A 61 2.90 -12.78 -9.41
CA ASP A 61 1.56 -13.20 -9.83
C ASP A 61 0.79 -13.96 -8.75
N LYS A 62 1.45 -14.24 -7.61
CA LYS A 62 0.80 -14.82 -6.43
C LYS A 62 -0.13 -13.84 -5.72
N TYR A 63 -0.07 -12.55 -6.08
CA TYR A 63 -0.89 -11.51 -5.48
C TYR A 63 -2.09 -11.18 -6.35
N SER A 64 -3.23 -10.96 -5.69
CA SER A 64 -4.47 -10.56 -6.35
C SER A 64 -4.31 -9.19 -7.02
N ALA A 65 -5.18 -8.91 -7.99
CA ALA A 65 -5.26 -7.60 -8.63
C ALA A 65 -5.48 -6.47 -7.60
N GLU A 66 -6.16 -6.75 -6.49
CA GLU A 66 -6.40 -5.77 -5.43
C GLU A 66 -5.12 -5.43 -4.66
N SER A 67 -4.33 -6.44 -4.28
CA SER A 67 -3.02 -6.26 -3.64
C SER A 67 -2.06 -5.49 -4.53
N LYS A 68 -2.06 -5.81 -5.84
CA LYS A 68 -1.27 -5.09 -6.85
C LYS A 68 -1.74 -3.64 -6.98
N ALA A 69 -3.04 -3.37 -6.94
CA ALA A 69 -3.56 -2.00 -6.99
C ALA A 69 -3.15 -1.15 -5.78
N ILE A 70 -3.17 -1.72 -4.57
CA ILE A 70 -2.71 -1.02 -3.36
C ILE A 70 -1.21 -0.77 -3.39
N ALA A 71 -0.43 -1.78 -3.81
CA ALA A 71 1.01 -1.64 -3.99
C ALA A 71 1.36 -0.56 -5.04
N ALA A 72 0.63 -0.50 -6.16
CA ALA A 72 0.78 0.56 -7.15
C ALA A 72 0.43 1.95 -6.57
N SER A 73 -0.62 2.04 -5.75
CA SER A 73 -0.98 3.29 -5.06
C SER A 73 0.15 3.74 -4.13
N LEU A 74 0.72 2.83 -3.35
CA LEU A 74 1.85 3.09 -2.46
C LEU A 74 3.09 3.59 -3.20
N VAL A 75 3.46 2.96 -4.33
CA VAL A 75 4.59 3.36 -5.19
C VAL A 75 4.32 4.68 -5.93
N SER A 76 3.06 4.96 -6.28
CA SER A 76 2.72 6.24 -6.87
C SER A 76 2.65 7.38 -5.85
N GLN A 77 2.54 7.05 -4.56
CA GLN A 77 2.44 7.98 -3.44
C GLN A 77 3.76 8.17 -2.67
N SER A 78 4.69 7.22 -2.74
CA SER A 78 6.10 7.47 -2.40
C SER A 78 6.60 8.61 -3.29
N ASN A 79 7.19 9.63 -2.66
CA ASN A 79 7.51 10.89 -3.30
C ASN A 79 8.26 10.69 -4.64
N LYS A 80 7.65 11.13 -5.74
CA LYS A 80 8.29 11.22 -7.07
C LYS A 80 9.36 12.31 -7.18
N ALA A 81 9.51 13.16 -6.16
CA ALA A 81 10.59 14.12 -6.07
C ALA A 81 11.80 13.42 -5.43
N ARG A 82 12.61 12.78 -6.27
CA ARG A 82 14.01 12.52 -5.97
C ARG A 82 14.86 13.62 -6.62
#